data_AF-A0AAV6EGU9-F1
#
_entry.id   AF-A0AAV6EGU9-F1
#
_cell.length_a   1.000
_cell.length_b   1.000
_cell.length_c   1.000
_cell.angle_alpha   90.00
_cell.angle_beta   90.00
_cell.angle_gamma   90.00
#
_symmetry.space_group_name_H-M   'P 1'
#
loop_
_entity.id
_entity.type
_entity.pdbx_description
1 polymer ?
#
loop_
_entity_poly.entity_id
_entity_poly.type
_entity_poly.pdbx_seq_one_letter_code
_entity_poly.pdbx_strand_id
1 'polypeptide(L)'
;MAKKIKFNLQVNGASVSSLESLQNNFNIEDIMEHFKSGLLMRWLEVQGLETELKELKKLDQNSDNLAQSILKIFDMDFDKTLLK
;
A
#
# COMPACT_ATOMS: atom_id res chain seq x y z
N MET A 1 3.37 6.76 -25.50
CA MET A 1 4.22 5.70 -24.92
C MET A 1 5.00 6.29 -23.76
N ALA A 2 4.40 6.36 -22.57
CA ALA A 2 5.07 6.94 -21.41
C ALA A 2 6.08 5.92 -20.87
N LYS A 3 7.36 6.30 -20.82
CA LYS A 3 8.42 5.51 -20.19
C LYS A 3 7.94 5.14 -18.78
N LYS A 4 7.84 3.86 -18.46
CA LYS A 4 7.54 3.38 -17.10
C LYS A 4 8.59 3.97 -16.16
N ILE A 5 8.26 5.06 -15.48
CA ILE A 5 9.05 5.56 -14.37
C ILE A 5 8.98 4.45 -13.32
N LYS A 6 10.14 3.90 -12.94
CA LYS A 6 10.24 2.91 -11.87
C LYS A 6 9.91 3.63 -10.55
N PHE A 7 8.64 3.61 -10.17
CA PHE A 7 8.17 4.20 -8.93
C PHE A 7 8.27 3.14 -7.83
N ASN A 8 9.29 3.27 -6.99
CA ASN A 8 9.45 2.44 -5.80
C ASN A 8 8.95 3.24 -4.60
N LEU A 9 8.14 2.61 -3.75
CA LEU A 9 7.75 3.21 -2.49
C LEU A 9 8.85 2.87 -1.47
N GLN A 10 9.26 3.83 -0.64
CA GLN A 10 10.20 3.57 0.45
C GLN A 10 9.40 3.31 1.72
N VAL A 11 9.43 2.08 2.22
CA VAL A 11 8.72 1.71 3.46
C VAL A 11 9.71 0.99 4.35
N ASN A 12 9.83 1.43 5.60
CA ASN A 12 10.75 0.89 6.59
C ASN A 12 12.22 0.89 6.14
N GLY A 13 12.63 1.88 5.34
CA GLY A 13 13.96 1.94 4.73
C GLY A 13 14.19 0.98 3.56
N ALA A 14 13.24 0.09 3.25
CA ALA A 14 13.29 -0.79 2.11
C ALA A 14 12.60 -0.15 0.89
N SER A 15 13.10 -0.45 -0.30
CA SER A 15 12.44 -0.04 -1.56
C SER A 15 11.49 -1.14 -1.99
N VAL A 16 10.19 -0.85 -1.97
CA VAL A 16 9.14 -1.80 -2.35
C VAL A 16 8.62 -1.46 -3.75
N SER A 17 8.75 -2.45 -4.64
CA SER A 17 8.33 -2.37 -6.03
C SER A 17 7.19 -3.32 -6.36
N SER A 18 6.74 -4.11 -5.38
CA SER A 18 5.72 -5.15 -5.51
C SER A 18 4.90 -5.21 -4.21
N LEU A 19 3.65 -5.67 -4.29
CA LEU A 19 2.78 -5.85 -3.12
C LEU A 19 3.41 -6.77 -2.06
N GLU A 20 4.05 -7.86 -2.48
CA GLU A 20 4.74 -8.78 -1.57
C GLU A 20 5.87 -8.10 -0.79
N SER A 21 6.66 -7.24 -1.43
CA SER A 21 7.70 -6.47 -0.74
C SER A 21 7.12 -5.41 0.20
N LEU A 22 5.99 -4.81 -0.18
CA LEU A 22 5.23 -3.88 0.66
C LEU A 22 4.76 -4.57 1.94
N GLN A 23 4.20 -5.78 1.82
CA GLN A 23 3.74 -6.59 2.96
C GLN A 23 4.92 -7.02 3.86
N ASN A 24 6.02 -7.51 3.27
CA ASN A 24 7.21 -7.92 4.04
C ASN A 24 7.87 -6.77 4.81
N ASN A 25 7.86 -5.55 4.24
CA ASN A 25 8.46 -4.36 4.85
C ASN A 25 7.38 -3.42 5.42
N PHE A 26 6.16 -3.92 5.66
CA PHE A 26 5.03 -3.09 6.01
C PHE A 26 5.30 -2.32 7.30
N ASN A 27 5.21 -0.99 7.23
CA ASN A 27 5.33 -0.11 8.38
C ASN A 27 4.14 0.85 8.38
N ILE A 28 3.30 0.78 9.41
CA ILE A 28 2.06 1.55 9.47
C ILE A 28 2.31 3.06 9.49
N GLU A 29 3.41 3.50 10.10
CA GLU A 29 3.80 4.91 10.19
C GLU A 29 4.12 5.46 8.79
N ASP A 30 5.02 4.80 8.07
CA ASP A 30 5.36 5.13 6.68
C ASP A 30 4.12 5.07 5.77
N ILE A 31 3.32 4.01 5.89
CA ILE A 31 2.14 3.80 5.06
C ILE A 31 1.11 4.91 5.28
N MET A 32 0.89 5.33 6.52
CA MET A 32 0.02 6.48 6.82
C MET A 32 0.59 7.77 6.24
N GLU A 33 1.90 7.99 6.33
CA GLU A 33 2.56 9.18 5.79
C GLU A 33 2.47 9.23 4.25
N HIS A 34 2.71 8.09 3.59
CA HIS A 34 2.56 7.92 2.15
C HIS A 34 1.12 8.02 1.69
N PHE A 35 0.18 7.56 2.50
CA PHE A 35 -1.25 7.71 2.23
C PHE A 35 -1.67 9.18 2.29
N LYS A 36 -1.30 9.89 3.36
CA LYS A 36 -1.56 11.33 3.53
C LYS A 36 -0.91 12.17 2.43
N SER A 37 0.29 11.77 2.00
CA SER A 37 1.01 12.42 0.89
C SER A 37 0.48 12.04 -0.51
N GLY A 38 -0.39 11.03 -0.61
CA GLY A 38 -0.87 10.47 -1.88
C GLY A 38 0.16 9.61 -2.64
N LEU A 39 1.35 9.42 -2.08
CA LEU A 39 2.44 8.58 -2.59
C LEU A 39 2.01 7.12 -2.71
N LEU A 40 1.31 6.60 -1.69
CA LEU A 40 0.80 5.23 -1.67
C LEU A 40 -0.21 4.97 -2.80
N MET A 41 -1.14 5.92 -3.00
CA MET A 41 -2.16 5.83 -4.04
C MET A 41 -1.51 5.80 -5.44
N ARG A 42 -0.50 6.65 -5.65
CA ARG A 42 0.21 6.71 -6.92
C ARG A 42 1.05 5.47 -7.17
N TRP A 43 1.65 4.90 -6.13
CA TRP A 43 2.35 3.63 -6.24
C TRP A 43 1.41 2.50 -6.66
N LEU A 44 0.23 2.38 -6.05
CA LEU A 44 -0.77 1.38 -6.42
C LEU A 44 -1.24 1.52 -7.87
N GLU A 45 -1.44 2.76 -8.33
CA GLU A 45 -1.80 3.06 -9.72
C GLU A 45 -0.71 2.60 -10.70
N VAL A 46 0.56 2.82 -10.37
CA VAL A 46 1.70 2.36 -11.18
C VAL A 46 1.81 0.82 -11.20
N GLN A 47 1.48 0.17 -10.08
CA GLN A 47 1.44 -1.30 -9.99
C GLN A 47 0.23 -1.92 -10.71
N GLY A 48 -0.80 -1.12 -11.01
CA GLY A 48 -2.06 -1.61 -11.56
C GLY A 48 -2.98 -2.26 -10.53
N LEU A 49 -2.80 -1.95 -9.25
CA LEU A 49 -3.59 -2.45 -8.13
C LEU A 49 -4.84 -1.58 -7.93
N GLU A 50 -5.71 -1.59 -8.94
CA GLU A 50 -6.89 -0.73 -8.98
C GLU A 50 -7.92 -1.05 -7.88
N THR A 51 -7.95 -2.31 -7.41
CA THR A 51 -8.85 -2.77 -6.33
C THR A 51 -8.45 -2.13 -5.00
N GLU A 52 -7.22 -2.34 -4.52
CA GLU A 52 -6.75 -1.70 -3.29
C GLU A 52 -6.77 -0.18 -3.38
N LEU A 53 -6.41 0.38 -4.54
CA LEU A 53 -6.46 1.83 -4.77
C LEU A 53 -7.88 2.39 -4.57
N LYS A 54 -8.91 1.71 -5.08
CA LYS A 54 -10.31 2.13 -4.91
C LYS A 54 -10.73 2.09 -3.45
N GLU A 55 -10.36 1.04 -2.72
CA GLU A 55 -10.67 0.93 -1.31
C GLU A 55 -9.94 2.01 -0.50
N LEU A 56 -8.67 2.28 -0.79
CA LEU A 56 -7.89 3.34 -0.14
C LEU A 56 -8.49 4.72 -0.41
N LYS A 57 -8.97 4.97 -1.63
CA LYS A 57 -9.65 6.21 -1.99
C LYS A 57 -10.99 6.39 -1.27
N LYS A 58 -11.62 5.32 -0.80
CA LYS A 58 -12.84 5.39 0.03
C LYS A 58 -12.53 5.72 1.48
N LEU A 59 -11.28 5.55 1.93
CA LEU A 59 -10.90 5.88 3.31
C LEU A 59 -10.84 7.38 3.52
N ASP A 60 -11.29 7.81 4.68
CA ASP A 60 -11.17 9.19 5.10
C ASP A 60 -9.81 9.40 5.80
N GLN A 61 -9.02 10.33 5.26
CA GLN A 61 -7.69 10.67 5.78
C GLN A 61 -7.71 11.25 7.21
N ASN A 62 -8.87 11.73 7.67
CA ASN A 62 -9.06 12.29 9.01
C ASN A 62 -9.67 11.28 9.99
N SER A 63 -9.93 10.03 9.55
CA SER A 63 -10.42 9.00 10.45
C SER A 63 -9.31 8.52 11.39
N ASP A 64 -9.60 8.47 12.69
CA ASP A 64 -8.71 7.84 13.68
C ASP A 64 -8.45 6.35 13.38
N ASN A 65 -9.39 5.69 12.71
CA ASN A 65 -9.30 4.29 12.29
C ASN A 65 -8.66 4.09 10.91
N LEU A 66 -7.98 5.11 10.37
CA LEU A 66 -7.32 5.03 9.07
C LEU A 66 -6.31 3.87 9.04
N ALA A 67 -5.46 3.75 10.07
CA ALA A 67 -4.44 2.71 10.17
C ALA A 67 -5.05 1.29 10.09
N GLN A 68 -6.10 1.04 10.87
CA GLN A 68 -6.82 -0.24 10.88
C GLN A 68 -7.48 -0.53 9.53
N SER A 69 -8.03 0.49 8.88
CA SER A 69 -8.68 0.35 7.58
C SER A 69 -7.65 0.02 6.49
N ILE A 70 -6.50 0.70 6.48
CA ILE A 70 -5.42 0.42 5.54
C ILE A 70 -4.91 -1.01 5.71
N LEU A 71 -4.68 -1.45 6.94
CA LEU A 71 -4.27 -2.83 7.25
C LEU A 71 -5.24 -3.87 6.68
N LYS A 72 -6.55 -3.61 6.77
CA LYS A 72 -7.58 -4.48 6.18
C LYS A 72 -7.57 -4.46 4.64
N ILE A 73 -7.35 -3.31 4.01
CA ILE A 73 -7.36 -3.20 2.54
C ILE A 73 -6.22 -3.96 1.89
N PHE A 74 -5.03 -3.84 2.47
CA PHE A 74 -3.88 -4.59 2.00
C PHE A 74 -4.00 -6.08 2.28
N ASP A 75 -5.13 -6.51 2.87
CA ASP A 75 -5.48 -7.87 3.18
C ASP A 75 -4.22 -8.58 3.65
N MET A 76 -3.54 -7.97 4.63
CA MET A 76 -2.52 -8.66 5.40
C MET A 76 -3.24 -9.66 6.31
N ASP A 77 -4.05 -10.50 5.70
CA ASP A 77 -4.29 -11.86 6.09
C ASP A 77 -2.93 -12.53 5.94
N PHE A 78 -2.32 -12.90 7.07
CA PHE A 78 -1.14 -13.76 7.11
C PHE A 78 -1.40 -15.17 6.53
N ASP A 79 -2.50 -15.36 5.78
CA ASP A 79 -3.17 -16.64 5.58
C ASP A 79 -3.30 -17.06 4.10
N LYS A 80 -2.31 -16.70 3.27
CA LYS A 80 -2.08 -17.40 1.99
C LYS A 80 -0.96 -18.44 2.02
N THR A 81 -0.36 -18.69 3.19
CA THR A 81 0.70 -19.70 3.33
C THR A 81 0.29 -21.00 4.04
N LEU A 82 -0.97 -21.20 4.45
CA LEU A 82 -1.36 -22.41 5.20
C LEU A 82 -2.59 -23.17 4.68
N LEU A 83 -2.72 -23.39 3.37
CA LEU A 83 -3.38 -24.62 2.91
C LEU A 83 -2.63 -25.22 1.72
N LYS A 84 -1.74 -26.14 2.12
CA LYS A 84 -0.98 -27.08 1.31
C LYS A 84 -1.83 -28.31 0.99
#